data_AF-A0A940TYR1-F1
#
_entry.id   AF-A0A940TYR1-F1
#
_cell.length_a   1.000
_cell.length_b   1.000
_cell.length_c   1.000
_cell.angle_alpha   90.00
_cell.angle_beta   90.00
_cell.angle_gamma   90.00
#
_symmetry.space_group_name_H-M   'P 1'
#
loop_
_entity.id
_entity.type
_entity.pdbx_description
1 polymer ?
#
loop_
_entity_poly.entity_id
_entity_poly.type
_entity_poly.pdbx_seq_one_letter_code
_entity_poly.pdbx_strand_id
1 'polypeptide(L)'
;MKRYTWLLIVFGVVVFGLTIIIYLSQRVLASPLVPVADIQATSAEKPIEGWIVCQDLGIGPVPGLPDNRQRFILCHPGGWEVRVYCLDVGEPPPNIGRNCTRINEDTYFCGNAFQRLREYRVLVTPTDTPTPTNTPTNTPTPTHTPTPTPTPTSTATATSTPTRLAPVVTPPRRPRPGGRGNAWLVGWAVAGAGFFALYAAGAVYLLRKRREKIPNE
;
A
#
# COMPACT_ATOMS: atom_id res chain seq x y z
N MET A 1 40.70 57.43 -41.35
CA MET A 1 40.53 55.95 -41.23
C MET A 1 39.90 55.52 -39.89
N LYS A 2 40.38 55.99 -38.72
CA LYS A 2 39.84 55.56 -37.39
C LYS A 2 38.33 55.80 -37.15
N ARG A 3 37.73 56.86 -37.71
CA ARG A 3 36.29 57.17 -37.55
C ARG A 3 35.38 56.19 -38.31
N TYR A 4 35.83 55.68 -39.46
CA TYR A 4 35.09 54.69 -40.24
C TYR A 4 35.08 53.33 -39.57
N THR A 5 36.20 52.94 -38.92
CA THR A 5 36.28 51.69 -38.16
C THR A 5 35.31 51.68 -36.98
N TRP A 6 35.17 52.81 -36.28
CA TRP A 6 34.22 52.93 -35.16
C TRP A 6 32.76 52.88 -35.63
N LEU A 7 32.44 53.53 -36.75
CA LEU A 7 31.11 53.47 -37.36
C LEU A 7 30.73 52.05 -37.83
N LEU A 8 31.67 51.30 -38.39
CA LEU A 8 31.44 49.91 -38.80
C LEU A 8 31.22 48.96 -37.62
N ILE A 9 31.92 49.18 -36.49
CA ILE A 9 31.72 48.40 -35.27
C ILE A 9 30.35 48.69 -34.67
N VAL A 10 29.96 49.97 -34.56
CA VAL A 10 28.64 50.36 -34.05
C VAL A 10 27.53 49.82 -34.95
N PHE A 11 27.69 49.91 -36.27
CA PHE A 11 26.74 49.34 -37.21
C PHE A 11 26.63 47.81 -37.08
N GLY A 12 27.76 47.12 -36.92
CA GLY A 12 27.78 45.66 -36.68
C GLY A 12 27.06 45.25 -35.40
N VAL A 13 27.26 45.99 -34.29
CA VAL A 13 26.57 45.72 -33.01
C VAL A 13 25.07 45.96 -33.12
N VAL A 14 24.64 47.00 -33.83
CA VAL A 14 23.21 47.30 -34.04
C VAL A 14 22.55 46.23 -34.90
N VAL A 15 23.18 45.80 -35.99
CA VAL A 15 22.65 44.74 -36.86
C VAL A 15 22.57 43.41 -36.10
N PHE A 16 23.58 43.07 -35.31
CA PHE A 16 23.59 41.86 -34.51
C PHE A 16 22.55 41.88 -33.37
N GLY A 17 22.34 43.04 -32.76
CA GLY A 17 21.27 43.23 -31.77
C GLY A 17 19.88 43.07 -32.39
N LEU A 18 19.65 43.67 -33.57
CA LEU A 18 18.38 43.54 -34.27
C LEU A 18 18.09 42.10 -34.73
N THR A 19 19.11 41.37 -35.19
CA THR A 19 18.92 39.96 -35.59
C THR A 19 18.62 39.06 -34.40
N ILE A 20 19.25 39.29 -33.24
CA ILE A 20 18.93 38.58 -31.99
C ILE A 20 17.48 38.86 -31.55
N ILE A 21 17.05 40.12 -31.60
CA ILE A 21 15.67 40.50 -31.22
C ILE A 21 14.64 39.85 -32.16
N ILE A 22 14.90 39.84 -33.47
CA ILE A 22 14.04 39.18 -34.46
C ILE A 22 14.02 37.66 -34.26
N TYR A 23 15.17 37.05 -33.96
CA TYR A 23 15.25 35.60 -33.69
C TYR A 23 14.48 35.21 -32.41
N LEU A 24 14.62 36.01 -31.35
CA LEU A 24 13.90 35.79 -30.10
C LEU A 24 12.38 35.99 -30.26
N SER A 25 11.93 36.96 -31.07
CA SER A 25 10.50 37.15 -31.33
C SER A 25 9.89 36.02 -32.17
N GLN A 26 10.65 35.46 -33.12
CA GLN A 26 10.23 34.27 -33.88
C GLN A 26 10.06 33.03 -33.00
N ARG A 27 10.85 32.90 -31.92
CA ARG A 27 10.72 31.79 -30.95
C ARG A 27 9.47 31.90 -30.06
N VAL A 28 8.93 33.10 -29.84
CA VAL A 28 7.73 33.31 -28.99
C VAL A 28 6.45 32.95 -29.75
N LEU A 29 6.39 33.20 -31.07
CA LEU A 29 5.23 32.87 -31.90
C LEU A 29 5.13 31.38 -32.29
N ALA A 30 6.19 30.62 -32.09
CA ALA A 30 6.25 29.18 -32.41
C ALA A 30 5.99 28.28 -31.20
N SER A 31 5.18 28.74 -30.23
CA SER A 31 4.56 27.80 -29.29
C SER A 31 3.40 27.14 -30.03
N PRO A 32 3.43 25.81 -30.30
CA PRO A 32 2.24 25.15 -30.79
C PRO A 32 1.16 25.35 -29.73
N LEU A 33 0.04 25.97 -30.13
CA LEU A 33 -1.21 25.88 -29.38
C LEU A 33 -1.55 24.39 -29.35
N VAL A 34 -1.13 23.71 -28.29
CA VAL A 34 -1.54 22.34 -28.03
C VAL A 34 -3.05 22.38 -27.91
N PRO A 35 -3.80 21.71 -28.80
CA PRO A 35 -5.24 21.60 -28.63
C PRO A 35 -5.46 20.89 -27.29
N VAL A 36 -6.21 21.55 -26.39
CA VAL A 36 -6.75 20.93 -25.18
C VAL A 36 -7.84 19.96 -25.64
N ALA A 37 -7.40 18.82 -26.15
CA ALA A 37 -8.22 17.67 -26.51
C ALA A 37 -7.54 16.45 -25.90
N ASP A 38 -7.75 16.29 -24.61
CA ASP A 38 -8.32 15.06 -24.07
C ASP A 38 -8.50 15.26 -22.56
N ILE A 39 -9.74 15.11 -22.10
CA ILE A 39 -9.98 14.70 -20.73
C ILE A 39 -9.37 13.30 -20.63
N GLN A 40 -8.11 13.29 -20.24
CA GLN A 40 -7.51 12.37 -19.30
C GLN A 40 -8.29 11.05 -19.20
N ALA A 41 -7.84 10.05 -19.95
CA ALA A 41 -7.74 8.74 -19.36
C ALA A 41 -6.86 8.93 -18.10
N THR A 42 -7.48 9.12 -16.95
CA THR A 42 -6.78 9.11 -15.67
C THR A 42 -6.32 7.68 -15.45
N SER A 43 -5.24 7.26 -16.11
CA SER A 43 -4.44 6.16 -15.59
C SER A 43 -4.21 6.51 -14.13
N ALA A 44 -4.76 5.71 -13.23
CA ALA A 44 -4.68 5.94 -11.79
C ALA A 44 -3.24 6.34 -11.45
N GLU A 45 -3.08 7.41 -10.67
CA GLU A 45 -1.74 7.81 -10.27
C GLU A 45 -1.19 6.77 -9.30
N LYS A 46 0.06 6.34 -9.54
CA LYS A 46 0.71 5.32 -8.72
C LYS A 46 0.80 5.82 -7.26
N PRO A 47 0.29 5.07 -6.28
CA PRO A 47 0.18 5.52 -4.89
C PRO A 47 1.53 5.66 -4.19
N ILE A 48 1.59 6.56 -3.20
CA ILE A 48 2.79 6.82 -2.40
C ILE A 48 2.94 5.79 -1.27
N GLU A 49 1.86 5.47 -0.56
CA GLU A 49 1.90 4.57 0.60
C GLU A 49 1.15 3.27 0.32
N GLY A 50 1.14 2.34 1.28
CA GLY A 50 0.34 1.11 1.20
C GLY A 50 0.96 0.00 0.36
N TRP A 51 2.23 0.11 -0.03
CA TRP A 51 2.93 -0.96 -0.72
C TRP A 51 3.35 -2.05 0.25
N ILE A 52 3.24 -3.31 -0.17
CA ILE A 52 3.59 -4.47 0.65
C ILE A 52 4.41 -5.44 -0.19
N VAL A 53 5.50 -5.98 0.38
CA VAL A 53 6.26 -7.06 -0.25
C VAL A 53 5.41 -8.33 -0.31
N CYS A 54 4.92 -8.69 -1.49
CA CYS A 54 4.04 -9.84 -1.68
C CYS A 54 4.81 -11.12 -1.95
N GLN A 55 5.90 -11.02 -2.72
CA GLN A 55 6.63 -12.18 -3.16
C GLN A 55 8.12 -11.87 -3.24
N ASP A 56 8.92 -12.83 -2.79
CA ASP A 56 10.35 -12.89 -3.03
C ASP A 56 10.61 -13.74 -4.29
N LEU A 57 11.28 -13.15 -5.29
CA LEU A 57 11.65 -13.81 -6.54
C LEU A 57 13.09 -14.33 -6.52
N GLY A 58 13.80 -14.15 -5.41
CA GLY A 58 15.20 -14.54 -5.24
C GLY A 58 16.17 -13.68 -6.04
N ILE A 59 17.43 -14.12 -6.06
CA ILE A 59 18.52 -13.50 -6.82
C ILE A 59 18.37 -13.85 -8.29
N GLY A 60 18.35 -12.85 -9.17
CA GLY A 60 18.32 -13.09 -10.62
C GLY A 60 18.62 -11.84 -11.45
N PRO A 61 18.58 -11.98 -12.77
CA PRO A 61 18.94 -10.90 -13.68
C PRO A 61 17.89 -9.79 -13.65
N VAL A 62 18.37 -8.55 -13.70
CA VAL A 62 17.53 -7.35 -13.85
C VAL A 62 17.90 -6.70 -15.19
N PRO A 63 16.92 -6.34 -16.04
CA PRO A 63 17.19 -5.67 -17.30
C PRO A 63 18.04 -4.40 -17.09
N GLY A 64 19.11 -4.26 -17.87
CA GLY A 64 19.99 -3.09 -17.81
C GLY A 64 21.08 -3.15 -16.73
N LEU A 65 21.12 -4.20 -15.90
CA LEU A 65 22.21 -4.41 -14.94
C LEU A 65 23.04 -5.65 -15.33
N PRO A 66 24.38 -5.59 -15.21
CA PRO A 66 25.25 -6.73 -15.45
C PRO A 66 25.18 -7.77 -14.32
N ASP A 67 24.88 -7.34 -13.10
CA ASP A 67 24.86 -8.20 -11.91
C ASP A 67 23.44 -8.69 -11.59
N ASN A 68 23.37 -9.92 -11.07
CA ASN A 68 22.13 -10.42 -10.48
C ASN A 68 21.82 -9.68 -9.18
N ARG A 69 20.55 -9.35 -8.98
CA ARG A 69 20.05 -8.68 -7.77
C ARG A 69 18.93 -9.49 -7.15
N GLN A 70 18.73 -9.32 -5.84
CA GLN A 70 17.53 -9.83 -5.17
C GLN A 70 16.31 -9.07 -5.70
N ARG A 71 15.26 -9.79 -6.11
CA ARG A 71 14.06 -9.23 -6.73
C ARG A 71 12.80 -9.56 -5.94
N PHE A 72 11.83 -8.67 -5.98
CA PHE A 72 10.56 -8.80 -5.26
C PHE A 72 9.39 -8.35 -6.12
N ILE A 73 8.20 -8.73 -5.69
CA ILE A 73 6.94 -8.14 -6.12
C ILE A 73 6.39 -7.31 -4.97
N LEU A 74 6.11 -6.03 -5.25
CA LEU A 74 5.31 -5.19 -4.36
C LEU A 74 3.88 -5.15 -4.86
N CYS A 75 2.91 -5.36 -3.97
CA CYS A 75 1.50 -5.10 -4.27
C CYS A 75 0.99 -3.91 -3.47
N HIS A 76 -0.03 -3.28 -4.04
CA HIS A 76 -0.82 -2.26 -3.38
C HIS A 76 -2.30 -2.74 -3.31
N PRO A 77 -3.02 -2.50 -2.20
CA PRO A 77 -4.44 -2.84 -2.07
C PRO A 77 -5.33 -2.29 -3.18
N GLY A 78 -4.96 -1.13 -3.73
CA GLY A 78 -5.59 -0.54 -4.91
C GLY A 78 -5.22 -1.22 -6.24
N GLY A 79 -4.87 -2.51 -6.25
CA GLY A 79 -4.67 -3.31 -7.46
C GLY A 79 -3.37 -3.09 -8.22
N TRP A 80 -2.39 -2.39 -7.65
CA TRP A 80 -1.08 -2.27 -8.28
C TRP A 80 -0.19 -3.46 -7.96
N GLU A 81 0.60 -3.87 -8.94
CA GLU A 81 1.65 -4.85 -8.77
C GLU A 81 2.88 -4.42 -9.56
N VAL A 82 4.05 -4.36 -8.92
CA VAL A 82 5.32 -3.95 -9.54
C VAL A 82 6.44 -4.90 -9.16
N ARG A 83 7.37 -5.13 -10.09
CA ARG A 83 8.64 -5.81 -9.80
C ARG A 83 9.72 -4.81 -9.46
N VAL A 84 10.41 -5.11 -8.37
CA VAL A 84 11.48 -4.28 -7.81
C VAL A 84 12.71 -5.11 -7.51
N TYR A 85 13.85 -4.45 -7.33
CA TYR A 85 15.11 -5.09 -6.94
C TYR A 85 15.87 -4.27 -5.91
N CYS A 86 16.72 -4.96 -5.17
CA CYS A 86 17.62 -4.44 -4.14
C CYS A 86 18.74 -3.57 -4.72
N LEU A 87 18.86 -2.33 -4.22
CA LEU A 87 19.90 -1.38 -4.63
C LEU A 87 21.22 -1.55 -3.87
N ASP A 88 21.15 -1.76 -2.55
CA ASP A 88 22.25 -1.53 -1.60
C ASP A 88 22.79 -2.87 -1.04
N VAL A 89 23.86 -3.42 -1.62
CA VAL A 89 24.38 -4.78 -1.34
C VAL A 89 24.75 -5.04 0.14
N GLY A 90 24.93 -3.99 0.96
CA GLY A 90 25.34 -4.08 2.36
C GLY A 90 24.22 -4.19 3.40
N GLU A 91 22.95 -4.01 3.01
CA GLU A 91 21.80 -4.10 3.93
C GLU A 91 20.99 -5.38 3.67
N PRO A 92 20.21 -5.88 4.64
CA PRO A 92 19.41 -7.08 4.41
C PRO A 92 18.19 -6.77 3.51
N PRO A 93 17.76 -7.75 2.70
CA PRO A 93 16.54 -7.63 1.92
C PRO A 93 15.30 -7.57 2.83
N PRO A 94 14.22 -6.90 2.39
CA PRO A 94 12.97 -6.90 3.14
C PRO A 94 12.28 -8.26 3.07
N ASN A 95 11.65 -8.64 4.19
CA ASN A 95 10.85 -9.87 4.28
C ASN A 95 9.50 -9.73 3.54
N ILE A 96 8.86 -10.86 3.27
CA ILE A 96 7.47 -10.89 2.78
C ILE A 96 6.55 -10.28 3.85
N GLY A 97 5.53 -9.52 3.40
CA GLY A 97 4.56 -8.82 4.25
C GLY A 97 5.06 -7.47 4.78
N ARG A 98 6.26 -7.03 4.41
CA ARG A 98 6.80 -5.73 4.83
C ARG A 98 6.12 -4.59 4.09
N ASN A 99 5.68 -3.60 4.85
CA ASN A 99 5.15 -2.36 4.29
C ASN A 99 6.30 -1.48 3.79
N CYS A 100 6.08 -0.87 2.63
CA CYS A 100 6.99 0.04 1.98
C CYS A 100 6.24 1.32 1.57
N THR A 101 6.98 2.42 1.46
CA THR A 101 6.49 3.68 0.89
C THR A 101 7.31 4.03 -0.33
N ARG A 102 6.64 4.53 -1.37
CA ARG A 102 7.28 5.05 -2.56
C ARG A 102 7.82 6.45 -2.26
N ILE A 103 9.14 6.60 -2.31
CA ILE A 103 9.82 7.86 -2.00
C ILE A 103 10.16 8.68 -3.25
N ASN A 104 10.33 8.01 -4.41
CA ASN A 104 10.55 8.62 -5.72
C ASN A 104 9.66 7.93 -6.78
N GLU A 105 9.71 8.34 -8.05
CA GLU A 105 8.88 7.74 -9.12
C GLU A 105 8.97 6.21 -9.20
N ASP A 106 10.16 5.65 -8.96
CA ASP A 106 10.51 4.22 -9.09
C ASP A 106 11.14 3.60 -7.83
N THR A 107 11.34 4.38 -6.76
CA THR A 107 12.10 3.94 -5.59
C THR A 107 11.21 3.80 -4.36
N TYR A 108 11.36 2.69 -3.65
CA TYR A 108 10.56 2.31 -2.49
C TYR A 108 11.45 2.10 -1.26
N PHE A 109 10.94 2.51 -0.12
CA PHE A 109 11.58 2.44 1.18
C PHE A 109 10.76 1.56 2.12
N CYS A 110 11.35 0.47 2.61
CA CYS A 110 10.69 -0.52 3.46
C CYS A 110 11.11 -0.44 4.95
N GLY A 111 11.78 0.65 5.32
CA GLY A 111 12.30 0.94 6.66
C GLY A 111 13.83 1.03 6.70
N ASN A 112 14.38 1.68 7.73
CA ASN A 112 15.83 1.93 7.87
C ASN A 112 16.68 0.68 8.05
N ALA A 113 16.07 -0.46 8.38
CA ALA A 113 16.77 -1.72 8.56
C ALA A 113 16.83 -2.55 7.27
N PHE A 114 16.28 -2.05 6.16
CA PHE A 114 16.15 -2.79 4.90
C PHE A 114 16.57 -1.93 3.72
N GLN A 115 17.08 -2.62 2.70
CA GLN A 115 17.45 -1.99 1.44
C GLN A 115 16.30 -1.21 0.81
N ARG A 116 16.66 -0.12 0.14
CA ARG A 116 15.77 0.52 -0.84
C ARG A 116 15.60 -0.37 -2.05
N LEU A 117 14.37 -0.35 -2.58
CA LEU A 117 13.98 -1.14 -3.74
C LEU A 117 13.74 -0.20 -4.91
N ARG A 118 14.22 -0.58 -6.10
CA ARG A 118 13.94 0.15 -7.34
C ARG A 118 13.10 -0.69 -8.29
N GLU A 119 12.10 -0.06 -8.89
CA GLU A 119 11.23 -0.65 -9.88
C GLU A 119 11.91 -0.77 -11.23
N TYR A 120 11.58 -1.84 -11.94
CA TYR A 120 12.03 -2.06 -13.32
C TYR A 120 10.91 -2.57 -14.23
N ARG A 121 9.75 -2.89 -13.67
CA ARG A 121 8.58 -3.36 -14.43
C ARG A 121 7.31 -3.20 -13.61
N VAL A 122 6.30 -2.57 -14.19
CA VAL A 122 4.91 -2.65 -13.72
C VAL A 122 4.29 -3.94 -14.24
N LEU A 123 3.64 -4.70 -13.37
CA LEU A 123 2.93 -5.93 -13.72
C LEU A 123 1.44 -5.69 -13.90
N VAL A 124 0.83 -4.92 -12.99
CA VAL A 124 -0.60 -4.61 -12.99
C VAL A 124 -0.81 -3.15 -12.60
N THR A 125 -1.69 -2.47 -13.34
CA THR A 125 -2.25 -1.17 -13.00
C THR A 125 -3.75 -1.35 -12.71
N PRO A 126 -4.33 -0.66 -11.72
CA PRO A 126 -5.76 -0.71 -11.51
C PRO A 126 -6.48 -0.19 -12.75
N THR A 127 -7.56 -0.87 -13.09
CA THR A 127 -8.53 -0.38 -14.07
C THR A 127 -9.59 0.39 -13.31
N ASP A 128 -9.95 1.58 -13.79
CA ASP A 128 -11.08 2.33 -13.27
C ASP A 128 -12.33 1.45 -13.39
N THR A 129 -12.76 0.88 -12.27
CA THR A 129 -14.03 0.16 -12.23
C THR A 129 -15.11 1.23 -12.08
N PRO A 130 -16.08 1.34 -13.00
CA PRO A 130 -17.11 2.36 -12.89
C PRO A 130 -17.87 2.16 -11.57
N THR A 131 -17.90 3.20 -10.74
CA THR A 131 -18.66 3.21 -9.49
C THR A 131 -20.13 2.95 -9.81
N PRO A 132 -20.82 2.00 -9.15
CA PRO A 132 -22.23 1.79 -9.39
C PRO A 132 -23.01 3.06 -9.03
N THR A 133 -23.68 3.65 -10.01
CA THR A 133 -24.55 4.80 -9.80
C THR A 133 -25.73 4.35 -8.95
N ASN A 134 -25.86 4.89 -7.73
CA ASN A 134 -27.06 4.68 -6.91
C ASN A 134 -28.26 5.18 -7.70
N THR A 135 -29.07 4.26 -8.23
CA THR A 135 -30.30 4.59 -8.92
C THR A 135 -31.31 5.01 -7.84
N PRO A 136 -31.91 6.21 -7.90
CA PRO A 136 -32.88 6.62 -6.90
C PRO A 136 -34.01 5.60 -6.84
N THR A 137 -34.16 4.96 -5.68
CA THR A 137 -35.24 4.01 -5.45
C THR A 137 -36.52 4.82 -5.21
N ASN A 138 -37.51 4.68 -6.08
CA ASN A 138 -38.83 5.27 -5.88
C ASN A 138 -39.40 4.73 -4.56
N THR A 139 -39.40 5.58 -3.53
CA THR A 139 -40.01 5.24 -2.25
C THR A 139 -41.52 5.39 -2.41
N PRO A 140 -42.33 4.36 -2.17
CA PRO A 140 -43.79 4.49 -2.28
C PRO A 140 -44.30 5.48 -1.25
N THR A 141 -45.04 6.49 -1.72
CA THR A 141 -45.69 7.50 -0.87
C THR A 141 -46.72 6.81 0.04
N PRO A 142 -46.72 7.05 1.37
CA PRO A 142 -47.69 6.43 2.25
C PRO A 142 -49.10 6.87 1.87
N THR A 143 -49.95 5.90 1.52
CA THR A 143 -51.36 6.14 1.22
C THR A 143 -52.10 6.34 2.54
N HIS A 144 -52.79 7.48 2.69
CA HIS A 144 -53.64 7.73 3.85
C HIS A 144 -54.76 6.69 3.89
N THR A 145 -54.69 5.79 4.87
CA THR A 145 -55.79 4.85 5.16
C THR A 145 -56.91 5.65 5.83
N PRO A 146 -58.17 5.57 5.36
CA PRO A 146 -59.28 6.24 6.02
C PRO A 146 -59.49 5.65 7.41
N THR A 147 -59.44 6.52 8.43
CA THR A 147 -59.72 6.17 9.83
C THR A 147 -61.17 5.72 9.96
N PRO A 148 -61.46 4.54 10.57
CA PRO A 148 -62.83 4.12 10.80
C PRO A 148 -63.53 5.09 11.76
N THR A 149 -64.70 5.57 11.35
CA THR A 149 -65.61 6.39 12.17
C THR A 149 -66.08 5.58 13.39
N PRO A 150 -66.01 6.11 14.62
CA PRO A 150 -66.47 5.38 15.80
C PRO A 150 -67.98 5.15 15.71
N THR A 151 -68.38 3.88 15.72
CA THR A 151 -69.77 3.45 15.92
C THR A 151 -70.12 3.61 17.40
N PRO A 152 -71.28 4.19 17.77
CA PRO A 152 -71.66 4.32 19.17
C PRO A 152 -71.92 2.93 19.77
N THR A 153 -71.09 2.55 20.75
CA THR A 153 -71.22 1.30 21.50
C THR A 153 -72.35 1.42 22.51
N SER A 154 -73.32 0.51 22.46
CA SER A 154 -74.29 0.31 23.54
C SER A 154 -73.61 -0.37 24.74
N THR A 155 -73.77 0.26 25.90
CA THR A 155 -73.31 -0.24 27.20
C THR A 155 -74.01 -1.56 27.54
N ALA A 156 -73.25 -2.62 27.77
CA ALA A 156 -73.75 -3.84 28.40
C ALA A 156 -72.79 -4.27 29.53
N THR A 157 -73.35 -4.18 30.75
CA THR A 157 -73.19 -4.94 31.99
C THR A 157 -72.00 -5.89 32.16
N ALA A 158 -71.31 -5.71 33.29
CA ALA A 158 -70.25 -6.55 33.82
C ALA A 158 -70.66 -8.03 34.00
N THR A 159 -69.74 -8.98 33.77
CA THR A 159 -69.59 -10.22 34.56
C THR A 159 -68.25 -10.94 34.28
N SER A 160 -67.57 -11.25 35.39
CA SER A 160 -66.47 -12.18 35.71
C SER A 160 -65.42 -12.66 34.69
N THR A 161 -64.17 -12.32 35.05
CA THR A 161 -62.87 -12.99 34.90
C THR A 161 -62.89 -14.53 34.75
N PRO A 162 -62.01 -15.09 33.90
CA PRO A 162 -60.86 -15.80 34.48
C PRO A 162 -59.50 -15.52 33.80
N THR A 163 -58.50 -15.52 34.68
CA THR A 163 -57.04 -15.55 34.54
C THR A 163 -56.49 -16.32 33.33
N ARG A 164 -55.56 -15.68 32.58
CA ARG A 164 -54.57 -16.38 31.73
C ARG A 164 -53.20 -15.73 31.90
N LEU A 165 -52.24 -16.56 32.32
CA LEU A 165 -50.84 -16.22 32.59
C LEU A 165 -50.12 -15.74 31.33
N ALA A 166 -49.41 -14.61 31.43
CA ALA A 166 -48.51 -14.12 30.38
C ALA A 166 -47.13 -14.83 30.47
N PRO A 167 -46.52 -15.24 29.35
CA PRO A 167 -45.16 -15.72 29.35
C PRO A 167 -44.17 -14.55 29.46
N VAL A 168 -43.20 -14.70 30.36
CA VAL A 168 -42.11 -13.75 30.60
C VAL A 168 -41.19 -13.70 29.38
N VAL A 169 -41.18 -12.58 28.66
CA VAL A 169 -40.20 -12.31 27.61
C VAL A 169 -38.89 -11.93 28.28
N THR A 170 -37.89 -12.81 28.12
CA THR A 170 -36.51 -12.61 28.60
C THR A 170 -35.75 -11.75 27.59
N PRO A 171 -34.99 -10.72 28.01
CA PRO A 171 -34.18 -9.91 27.09
C PRO A 171 -33.01 -10.73 26.48
N PRO A 172 -32.57 -10.42 25.25
CA PRO A 172 -31.48 -11.16 24.60
C PRO A 172 -30.15 -10.97 25.36
N ARG A 173 -29.44 -12.08 25.58
CA ARG A 173 -28.11 -12.10 26.20
C ARG A 173 -27.09 -11.45 25.26
N ARG A 174 -26.35 -10.48 25.82
CA ARG A 174 -25.14 -9.88 25.25
C ARG A 174 -24.14 -10.97 24.82
N PRO A 175 -23.50 -10.88 23.63
CA PRO A 175 -22.41 -11.79 23.25
C PRO A 175 -21.23 -11.66 24.20
N ARG A 176 -20.63 -12.79 24.58
CA ARG A 176 -19.39 -12.82 25.38
C ARG A 176 -18.21 -12.34 24.54
N PRO A 177 -17.32 -11.48 25.08
CA PRO A 177 -16.04 -11.16 24.45
C PRO A 177 -15.19 -12.42 24.28
N GLY A 178 -14.54 -12.52 23.12
CA GLY A 178 -13.74 -13.67 22.72
C GLY A 178 -12.59 -14.02 23.66
N GLY A 179 -12.16 -15.28 23.57
CA GLY A 179 -10.91 -15.70 24.19
C GLY A 179 -10.71 -17.21 24.19
N ARG A 180 -9.93 -17.71 23.24
CA ARG A 180 -8.91 -18.73 23.53
C ARG A 180 -7.75 -18.60 22.55
N GLY A 181 -6.85 -17.68 22.87
CA GLY A 181 -5.55 -17.55 22.22
C GLY A 181 -4.71 -18.81 22.44
N ASN A 182 -3.83 -19.05 21.48
CA ASN A 182 -2.87 -20.15 21.29
C ASN A 182 -1.78 -20.29 22.37
N ALA A 183 -2.13 -20.27 23.65
CA ALA A 183 -1.21 -20.41 24.78
C ALA A 183 -0.48 -21.78 24.85
N TRP A 184 -0.85 -22.75 24.01
CA TRP A 184 -0.20 -24.07 23.94
C TRP A 184 1.18 -24.02 23.27
N LEU A 185 1.42 -23.07 22.34
CA LEU A 185 2.62 -23.12 21.47
C LEU A 185 3.85 -22.49 22.13
N VAL A 186 3.64 -21.59 23.09
CA VAL A 186 4.73 -20.87 23.77
C VAL A 186 5.40 -21.75 24.84
N GLY A 187 4.70 -22.76 25.38
CA GLY A 187 5.23 -23.63 26.44
C GLY A 187 6.38 -24.54 26.00
N TRP A 188 6.40 -24.99 24.74
CA TRP A 188 7.41 -25.94 24.24
C TRP A 188 8.72 -25.26 23.83
N ALA A 189 8.69 -23.98 23.47
CA ALA A 189 9.88 -23.23 23.08
C ALA A 189 10.83 -22.98 24.27
N VAL A 190 10.30 -22.85 25.49
CA VAL A 190 11.11 -22.57 26.70
C VAL A 190 11.76 -23.85 27.26
N ALA A 191 11.09 -25.01 27.13
CA ALA A 191 11.64 -26.29 27.59
C ALA A 191 12.77 -26.83 26.67
N GLY A 192 12.70 -26.58 25.36
CA GLY A 192 13.70 -27.08 24.40
C GLY A 192 15.07 -26.40 24.52
N ALA A 193 15.10 -25.07 24.73
CA ALA A 193 16.35 -24.31 24.78
C ALA A 193 17.26 -24.69 25.97
N GLY A 194 16.65 -24.98 27.13
CA GLY A 194 17.40 -25.39 28.33
C GLY A 194 18.08 -26.76 28.17
N PHE A 195 17.44 -27.69 27.47
CA PHE A 195 17.98 -29.04 27.26
C PHE A 195 19.17 -29.03 26.28
N PHE A 196 19.10 -28.22 25.22
CA PHE A 196 20.22 -28.08 24.28
C PHE A 196 21.47 -27.47 24.92
N ALA A 197 21.30 -26.46 25.79
CA ALA A 197 22.44 -25.83 26.47
C ALA A 197 23.17 -26.79 27.42
N LEU A 198 22.42 -27.59 28.20
CA LEU A 198 23.01 -28.59 29.10
C LEU A 198 23.71 -29.72 28.33
N TYR A 199 23.13 -30.16 27.21
CA TYR A 199 23.73 -31.21 26.39
C TYR A 199 25.03 -30.73 25.72
N ALA A 200 25.05 -29.50 25.20
CA ALA A 200 26.24 -28.90 24.61
C ALA A 200 27.36 -28.70 25.63
N ALA A 201 27.03 -28.21 26.84
CA ALA A 201 28.01 -28.07 27.92
C ALA A 201 28.59 -29.42 28.37
N GLY A 202 27.75 -30.45 28.49
CA GLY A 202 28.18 -31.81 28.79
C GLY A 202 29.11 -32.40 27.73
N ALA A 203 28.80 -32.20 26.44
CA ALA A 203 29.64 -32.64 25.33
C ALA A 203 31.01 -31.96 25.34
N VAL A 204 31.06 -30.64 25.55
CA VAL A 204 32.33 -29.89 25.63
C VAL A 204 33.17 -30.33 26.84
N TYR A 205 32.53 -30.59 27.99
CA TYR A 205 33.22 -31.11 29.17
C TYR A 205 33.86 -32.49 28.93
N LEU A 206 33.13 -33.40 28.28
CA LEU A 206 33.64 -34.74 27.95
C LEU A 206 34.79 -34.69 26.93
N LEU A 207 34.74 -33.77 25.96
CA LEU A 207 35.81 -33.58 24.99
C LEU A 207 37.08 -33.00 25.63
N ARG A 208 36.96 -32.05 26.57
CA ARG A 208 38.11 -31.56 27.35
C ARG A 208 38.73 -32.67 28.20
N LYS A 209 37.90 -33.43 28.91
CA LYS A 209 38.36 -34.55 29.75
C LYS A 209 39.06 -35.66 28.96
N ARG A 210 38.70 -35.87 27.70
CA ARG A 210 39.43 -36.81 26.82
C ARG A 210 40.80 -36.28 26.39
N ARG A 211 40.94 -34.97 26.14
CA ARG A 211 42.25 -34.39 25.77
C ARG A 211 43.26 -34.46 26.91
N GLU A 212 42.81 -34.38 28.16
CA GLU A 212 43.69 -34.51 29.33
C GLU A 212 44.22 -35.94 29.53
N LYS A 213 43.60 -36.95 28.90
CA LYS A 213 43.97 -38.36 29.06
C LYS A 213 44.79 -38.94 27.91
N ILE A 214 45.26 -38.12 26.97
CA ILE A 214 46.21 -38.56 25.93
C ILE A 214 47.61 -38.13 26.39
N PRO A 215 48.36 -38.96 27.12
CA PRO A 215 49.80 -38.75 27.26
C PRO A 215 50.43 -38.91 25.89
N ASN A 216 51.24 -37.93 25.50
CA ASN A 216 52.09 -38.01 24.33
C ASN A 216 53.15 -39.08 24.59
N GLU A 217 53.05 -40.19 23.87
CA GLU A 217 54.15 -41.15 23.69
C GLU A 217 54.35 -41.35 22.18
#